data_AF-A0A942G190-F1
#
_entry.id   AF-A0A942G190-F1
#
_cell.length_a   1.000
_cell.length_b   1.000
_cell.length_c   1.000
_cell.angle_alpha   90.00
_cell.angle_beta   90.00
_cell.angle_gamma   90.00
#
_symmetry.space_group_name_H-M   'P 1'
#
loop_
_entity.id
_entity.type
_entity.pdbx_description
1 polymer ?
#
loop_
_entity_poly.entity_id
_entity_poly.type
_entity_poly.pdbx_seq_one_letter_code
_entity_poly.pdbx_strand_id
1 'polypeptide(L)'
;MRDTGPEPTDGYLPPLRRLHLALERVQFQLQHLRDRYDQDTQPELRRQLQQIIDEAAATSAEIYTSPPDGTPVRINELVDRIVRAHDPAGTRVHLEIPSLIIRLDENRLERIIDRLLITALHDDASATFTLRVTLAASGMHLTLTADAEGAALPPTTAGYLQDASALAAEQGGHLRFEPGTATIELWLPSTAR
;
A
#
# COMPACT_ATOMS: atom_id res chain seq x y z
N MET A 1 12.11 45.09 -2.86
CA MET A 1 10.99 44.13 -2.88
C MET A 1 11.59 42.77 -3.19
N ARG A 2 11.61 41.84 -2.23
CA ARG A 2 12.16 40.50 -2.43
C ARG A 2 11.00 39.52 -2.54
N ASP A 3 10.98 38.86 -3.69
CA ASP A 3 10.14 37.72 -4.05
C ASP A 3 10.51 36.52 -3.15
N THR A 4 9.54 35.96 -2.45
CA THR A 4 9.68 34.69 -1.73
C THR A 4 8.70 33.71 -2.37
N GLY A 5 9.24 32.82 -3.21
CA GLY A 5 8.48 31.74 -3.81
C GLY A 5 7.90 30.77 -2.77
N PRO A 6 6.91 29.95 -3.14
CA PRO A 6 6.28 29.01 -2.22
C PRO A 6 7.30 27.97 -1.73
N GLU A 7 7.34 27.78 -0.41
CA GLU A 7 8.15 26.78 0.28
C GLU A 7 7.83 25.36 -0.22
N PRO A 8 8.84 24.47 -0.33
CA PRO A 8 8.62 23.08 -0.70
C PRO A 8 7.82 22.38 0.40
N THR A 9 6.71 21.76 0.03
CA THR A 9 5.83 21.01 0.93
C THR A 9 6.57 19.75 1.37
N ASP A 10 7.19 19.85 2.54
CA ASP A 10 8.01 18.80 3.14
C ASP A 10 7.13 17.57 3.50
N GLY A 11 7.38 16.47 2.78
CA GLY A 11 7.29 15.08 3.24
C GLY A 11 6.15 14.69 4.18
N TYR A 12 4.90 14.66 3.72
CA TYR A 12 3.85 13.92 4.41
C TYR A 12 4.06 12.40 4.23
N LEU A 13 4.95 11.82 5.04
CA LEU A 13 5.01 10.37 5.21
C LEU A 13 3.72 9.92 5.92
N PRO A 14 2.99 8.92 5.42
CA PRO A 14 1.81 8.39 6.12
C PRO A 14 2.18 7.88 7.51
N PRO A 15 1.25 7.89 8.49
CA PRO A 15 1.55 7.58 9.89
C PRO A 15 2.23 6.21 10.10
N LEU A 16 1.94 5.22 9.27
CA LEU A 16 2.62 3.91 9.29
C LEU A 16 4.05 3.97 8.74
N ARG A 17 4.33 4.78 7.71
CA ARG A 17 5.70 5.05 7.27
C ARG A 17 6.47 5.88 8.30
N ARG A 18 5.82 6.83 8.98
CA ARG A 18 6.43 7.56 10.10
C ARG A 18 6.75 6.61 11.26
N LEU A 19 5.85 5.67 11.55
CA LEU A 19 6.07 4.64 12.57
C LEU A 19 7.20 3.69 12.16
N HIS A 20 7.22 3.22 10.90
CA HIS A 20 8.26 2.34 10.37
C HIS A 20 9.63 3.03 10.33
N LEU A 21 9.72 4.25 9.78
CA LEU A 21 10.95 5.04 9.81
C LEU A 21 11.35 5.42 11.24
N ALA A 22 10.40 5.66 12.15
CA ALA A 22 10.71 5.86 13.57
C ALA A 22 11.27 4.58 14.20
N LEU A 23 10.70 3.41 13.89
CA LEU A 23 11.17 2.12 14.39
C LEU A 23 12.53 1.74 13.80
N GLU A 24 12.77 1.92 12.51
CA GLU A 24 14.07 1.71 11.87
C GLU A 24 15.12 2.67 12.44
N ARG A 25 14.77 3.94 12.66
CA ARG A 25 15.67 4.94 13.22
C ARG A 25 15.98 4.65 14.68
N VAL A 26 15.01 4.18 15.46
CA VAL A 26 15.20 3.70 16.82
C VAL A 26 16.08 2.45 16.83
N GLN A 27 15.83 1.45 15.98
CA GLN A 27 16.68 0.26 15.85
C GLN A 27 18.12 0.65 15.48
N PHE A 28 18.31 1.55 14.52
CA PHE A 28 19.62 2.04 14.12
C PHE A 28 20.34 2.79 15.25
N GLN A 29 19.63 3.65 16.00
CA GLN A 29 20.18 4.33 17.17
C GLN A 29 20.52 3.36 18.30
N LEU A 30 19.71 2.33 18.54
CA LEU A 30 19.96 1.28 19.52
C LEU A 30 21.14 0.40 19.13
N GLN A 31 21.28 0.08 17.83
CA GLN A 31 22.43 -0.66 17.29
C GLN A 31 23.72 0.17 17.47
N HIS A 32 23.68 1.46 17.11
CA HIS A 32 24.81 2.37 17.30
C HIS A 32 25.14 2.59 18.78
N LEU A 33 24.14 2.65 19.66
CA LEU A 33 24.36 2.69 21.11
C LEU A 33 25.03 1.40 21.58
N ARG A 34 24.56 0.22 21.16
CA ARG A 34 25.18 -1.06 21.49
C ARG A 34 26.64 -1.11 21.04
N ASP A 35 26.93 -0.70 19.81
CA ASP A 35 28.29 -0.73 19.26
C ASP A 35 29.21 0.30 19.95
N ARG A 36 28.66 1.39 20.47
CA ARG A 36 29.40 2.40 21.26
C ARG A 36 29.58 1.98 22.73
N TYR A 37 28.65 1.18 23.28
CA TYR A 37 28.69 0.64 24.65
C TYR A 37 29.46 -0.67 24.79
N ASP A 38 29.79 -1.36 23.68
CA ASP A 38 30.65 -2.56 23.68
C ASP A 38 32.11 -2.26 24.13
N GLN A 39 32.46 -0.99 24.39
CA GLN A 39 33.77 -0.59 24.90
C GLN A 39 33.86 -0.45 26.43
N ASP A 40 32.75 -0.34 27.17
CA ASP A 40 32.79 -0.19 28.63
C ASP A 40 31.60 -0.89 29.32
N THR A 41 31.86 -2.11 29.76
CA THR A 41 31.26 -2.82 30.90
C THR A 41 29.80 -2.51 31.26
N GLN A 42 28.84 -3.26 30.70
CA GLN A 42 27.59 -3.65 31.39
C GLN A 42 26.80 -4.73 30.61
N PRO A 43 27.00 -6.03 30.89
CA PRO A 43 26.31 -7.14 30.20
C PRO A 43 24.78 -7.12 30.41
N GLU A 44 24.30 -6.54 31.51
CA GLU A 44 22.87 -6.36 31.81
C GLU A 44 22.20 -5.41 30.80
N LEU A 45 22.86 -4.30 30.49
CA LEU A 45 22.36 -3.24 29.60
C LEU A 45 22.35 -3.70 28.15
N ARG A 46 23.34 -4.54 27.76
CA ARG A 46 23.37 -5.23 26.47
C ARG A 46 22.18 -6.20 26.30
N ARG A 47 21.80 -6.94 27.35
CA ARG A 47 20.61 -7.80 27.30
C ARG A 47 19.32 -7.00 27.20
N GLN A 48 19.20 -5.90 27.95
CA GLN A 48 18.02 -5.03 27.88
C GLN A 48 17.87 -4.37 26.50
N LEU A 49 18.97 -3.87 25.92
CA LEU A 49 18.95 -3.34 24.56
C LEU A 49 18.61 -4.41 23.52
N GLN A 50 19.17 -5.61 23.64
CA GLN A 50 18.83 -6.72 22.75
C GLN A 50 17.35 -7.12 22.88
N GLN A 51 16.82 -7.15 24.11
CA GLN A 51 15.41 -7.44 24.35
C GLN A 51 14.49 -6.38 23.72
N ILE A 52 14.84 -5.09 23.82
CA ILE A 52 14.08 -4.01 23.18
C ILE A 52 14.17 -4.12 21.65
N ILE A 53 15.34 -4.48 21.09
CA ILE A 53 15.52 -4.70 19.66
C ILE A 53 14.68 -5.89 19.19
N ASP A 54 14.71 -7.00 19.93
CA ASP A 54 13.97 -8.22 19.63
C ASP A 54 12.46 -7.99 19.76
N GLU A 55 12.02 -7.23 20.76
CA GLU A 55 10.61 -6.84 20.96
C GLU A 55 10.14 -5.86 19.88
N ALA A 56 10.99 -4.92 19.45
CA ALA A 56 10.70 -4.04 18.32
C ALA A 56 10.66 -4.82 16.99
N ALA A 57 11.53 -5.82 16.82
CA ALA A 57 11.52 -6.71 15.67
C ALA A 57 10.31 -7.65 15.69
N ALA A 58 9.91 -8.17 16.84
CA ALA A 58 8.72 -9.00 17.03
C ALA A 58 7.44 -8.18 16.79
N THR A 59 7.36 -6.96 17.32
CA THR A 59 6.24 -6.04 17.06
C THR A 59 6.17 -5.67 15.57
N SER A 60 7.32 -5.46 14.92
CA SER A 60 7.38 -5.25 13.48
C SER A 60 6.90 -6.51 12.74
N ALA A 61 7.33 -7.70 13.16
CA ALA A 61 6.88 -8.97 12.59
C ALA A 61 5.38 -9.22 12.81
N GLU A 62 4.81 -8.82 13.94
CA GLU A 62 3.37 -8.93 14.25
C GLU A 62 2.53 -7.92 13.45
N ILE A 63 3.07 -6.73 13.16
CA ILE A 63 2.46 -5.79 12.20
C ILE A 63 2.50 -6.35 10.76
N TYR A 64 3.42 -7.28 10.47
CA TYR A 64 3.60 -7.95 9.17
C TYR A 64 3.18 -9.43 9.13
N THR A 65 2.56 -9.98 10.19
CA THR A 65 1.98 -11.33 10.11
C THR A 65 0.71 -11.28 9.28
N SER A 66 0.88 -11.29 7.96
CA SER A 66 -0.11 -11.83 7.04
C SER A 66 -0.48 -13.25 7.50
N PRO A 67 -1.75 -13.67 7.37
CA PRO A 67 -2.14 -15.05 7.63
C PRO A 67 -1.31 -16.00 6.75
N PRO A 68 -0.87 -17.15 7.27
CA PRO A 68 -0.09 -18.14 6.50
C PRO A 68 -0.89 -18.81 5.34
N ASP A 69 -2.18 -18.49 5.17
CA ASP A 69 -3.12 -19.20 4.29
C ASP A 69 -3.44 -18.48 2.97
N GLY A 70 -2.47 -17.78 2.38
CA GLY A 70 -2.63 -17.21 1.04
C GLY A 70 -2.72 -18.30 -0.04
N THR A 71 -3.86 -18.35 -0.75
CA THR A 71 -4.01 -19.18 -1.95
C THR A 71 -3.20 -18.58 -3.11
N PRO A 72 -2.57 -19.40 -3.97
CA PRO A 72 -1.92 -18.88 -5.17
C PRO A 72 -2.97 -18.36 -6.16
N VAL A 73 -2.94 -17.06 -6.43
CA VAL A 73 -3.89 -16.35 -7.30
C VAL A 73 -3.16 -15.81 -8.53
N ARG A 74 -3.72 -16.04 -9.72
CA ARG A 74 -3.28 -15.41 -10.97
C ARG A 74 -3.90 -14.02 -11.08
N ILE A 75 -3.09 -12.99 -10.81
CA ILE A 75 -3.59 -11.61 -10.68
C ILE A 75 -4.22 -11.10 -11.97
N ASN A 76 -3.62 -11.40 -13.12
CA ASN A 76 -4.16 -11.00 -14.42
C ASN A 76 -5.55 -11.62 -14.69
N GLU A 77 -5.75 -12.90 -14.37
CA GLU A 77 -7.03 -13.59 -14.57
C GLU A 77 -8.11 -13.06 -13.61
N LEU A 78 -7.75 -12.86 -12.34
CA LEU A 78 -8.66 -12.30 -11.34
C LEU A 78 -9.10 -10.88 -11.73
N VAL A 79 -8.15 -10.01 -12.05
CA VAL A 79 -8.47 -8.61 -12.36
C VAL A 79 -9.25 -8.50 -13.66
N ASP A 80 -8.90 -9.25 -14.71
CA ASP A 80 -9.66 -9.29 -15.97
C ASP A 80 -11.12 -9.73 -15.72
N ARG A 81 -11.32 -10.76 -14.88
CA ARG A 81 -12.67 -11.24 -14.51
C ARG A 81 -13.50 -10.13 -13.85
N ILE A 82 -12.93 -9.43 -12.87
CA ILE A 82 -13.64 -8.39 -12.11
C ILE A 82 -13.91 -7.17 -13.00
N VAL A 83 -12.94 -6.77 -13.81
CA VAL A 83 -13.06 -5.62 -14.71
C VAL A 83 -14.14 -5.87 -15.75
N ARG A 84 -14.19 -7.06 -16.37
CA ARG A 84 -15.27 -7.41 -17.32
C ARG A 84 -16.66 -7.40 -16.70
N ALA A 85 -16.79 -7.63 -15.39
CA ALA A 85 -18.07 -7.52 -14.71
C ALA A 85 -18.54 -6.04 -14.60
N HIS A 86 -17.60 -5.09 -14.54
CA HIS A 86 -17.88 -3.66 -14.41
C HIS A 86 -17.87 -2.90 -15.74
N ASP A 87 -17.05 -3.34 -16.68
CA ASP A 87 -16.91 -2.81 -18.04
C ASP A 87 -16.98 -3.97 -19.06
N PRO A 88 -18.18 -4.53 -19.32
CA PRO A 88 -18.35 -5.65 -20.25
C PRO A 88 -17.96 -5.32 -21.68
N ALA A 89 -17.96 -4.04 -22.05
CA ALA A 89 -17.57 -3.56 -23.37
C ALA A 89 -16.04 -3.41 -23.51
N GLY A 90 -15.29 -3.36 -22.41
CA GLY A 90 -13.83 -3.17 -22.39
C GLY A 90 -13.39 -1.81 -22.93
N THR A 91 -14.22 -0.78 -22.77
CA THR A 91 -13.99 0.56 -23.33
C THR A 91 -13.56 1.60 -22.30
N ARG A 92 -13.77 1.31 -21.01
CA ARG A 92 -13.59 2.25 -19.91
C ARG A 92 -12.38 1.91 -19.05
N VAL A 93 -12.00 0.64 -18.93
CA VAL A 93 -10.87 0.23 -18.10
C VAL A 93 -9.81 -0.48 -18.95
N HIS A 94 -8.65 0.17 -19.09
CA HIS A 94 -7.46 -0.39 -19.74
C HIS A 94 -6.61 -1.15 -18.72
N LEU A 95 -6.23 -2.37 -19.03
CA LEU A 95 -5.47 -3.24 -18.12
C LEU A 95 -3.99 -3.33 -18.51
N GLU A 96 -3.12 -2.98 -17.58
CA GLU A 96 -1.67 -3.13 -17.69
C GLU A 96 -1.16 -4.04 -16.58
N ILE A 97 -1.48 -5.32 -16.70
CA ILE A 97 -1.28 -6.30 -15.64
C ILE A 97 -0.35 -7.40 -16.16
N PRO A 98 0.86 -7.53 -15.60
CA PRO A 98 1.73 -8.65 -15.93
C PRO A 98 1.09 -9.98 -15.52
N SER A 99 1.49 -11.08 -16.15
CA SER A 99 1.07 -12.42 -15.75
C SER A 99 1.81 -12.82 -14.47
N LEU A 100 1.18 -12.60 -13.31
CA LEU A 100 1.75 -12.85 -11.98
C LEU A 100 0.96 -13.92 -11.22
N ILE A 101 1.65 -14.74 -10.43
CA ILE A 101 1.02 -15.57 -9.39
C ILE A 101 1.47 -15.06 -8.02
N ILE A 102 0.50 -14.69 -7.17
CA ILE A 102 0.76 -14.16 -5.82
C ILE A 102 -0.07 -14.94 -4.81
N ARG A 103 0.49 -15.17 -3.62
CA ARG A 103 -0.25 -15.75 -2.49
C ARG A 103 -0.95 -14.67 -1.68
N LEU A 104 -2.28 -14.67 -1.73
CA LEU A 104 -3.16 -13.75 -1.00
C LEU A 104 -4.57 -14.35 -0.88
N ASP A 105 -5.45 -13.67 -0.14
CA ASP A 105 -6.87 -14.01 -0.06
C ASP A 105 -7.60 -13.46 -1.30
N GLU A 106 -7.96 -14.36 -2.23
CA GLU A 106 -8.62 -14.00 -3.49
C GLU A 106 -9.91 -13.21 -3.25
N ASN A 107 -10.74 -13.64 -2.30
CA ASN A 107 -12.03 -13.01 -2.04
C ASN A 107 -11.87 -11.58 -1.52
N ARG A 108 -10.85 -11.34 -0.70
CA ARG A 108 -10.57 -10.00 -0.19
C ARG A 108 -10.01 -9.10 -1.28
N LEU A 109 -9.07 -9.59 -2.09
CA LEU A 109 -8.56 -8.82 -3.23
C LEU A 109 -9.68 -8.49 -4.22
N GLU A 110 -10.56 -9.45 -4.50
CA GLU A 110 -11.73 -9.26 -5.35
C GLU A 110 -12.60 -8.11 -4.84
N ARG A 111 -12.94 -8.14 -3.54
CA ARG A 111 -13.73 -7.07 -2.91
C ARG A 111 -13.02 -5.72 -2.92
N ILE A 112 -11.70 -5.67 -2.76
CA ILE A 112 -10.96 -4.41 -2.85
C ILE A 112 -11.06 -3.83 -4.26
N ILE A 113 -10.79 -4.64 -5.29
CA ILE A 113 -10.84 -4.20 -6.69
C ILE A 113 -12.26 -3.79 -7.08
N ASP A 114 -13.28 -4.56 -6.69
CA ASP A 114 -14.69 -4.24 -6.88
C ASP A 114 -15.03 -2.85 -6.33
N ARG A 115 -14.62 -2.56 -5.08
CA ARG A 115 -14.82 -1.24 -4.46
C ARG A 115 -14.10 -0.11 -5.21
N LEU A 116 -12.89 -0.35 -5.69
CA LEU A 116 -12.12 0.62 -6.49
C LEU A 116 -12.79 0.91 -7.82
N LEU A 117 -13.30 -0.11 -8.51
CA LEU A 117 -13.96 0.03 -9.81
C LEU A 117 -15.34 0.67 -9.68
N ILE A 118 -16.13 0.30 -8.66
CA ILE A 118 -17.39 0.99 -8.35
C ILE A 118 -17.10 2.48 -8.13
N THR A 119 -16.10 2.79 -7.31
CA THR A 119 -15.67 4.17 -7.04
C THR A 119 -15.34 4.93 -8.33
N ALA A 120 -14.52 4.36 -9.20
CA ALA A 120 -14.07 5.02 -10.41
C ALA A 120 -15.18 5.16 -11.47
N LEU A 121 -16.01 4.14 -11.63
CA LEU A 121 -16.95 4.05 -12.74
C LEU A 121 -18.35 4.62 -12.44
N HIS A 122 -18.65 4.96 -11.18
CA HIS A 122 -20.00 5.39 -10.76
C HIS A 122 -20.41 6.77 -11.25
N ASP A 123 -19.55 7.78 -11.12
CA ASP A 123 -19.98 9.18 -11.31
C ASP A 123 -19.81 9.71 -12.75
N ASP A 124 -18.90 9.14 -13.55
CA ASP A 124 -18.67 9.56 -14.94
C ASP A 124 -18.63 8.37 -15.91
N ALA A 125 -19.72 8.20 -16.66
CA ALA A 125 -19.88 7.15 -17.66
C ALA A 125 -18.89 7.27 -18.85
N SER A 126 -18.32 8.46 -19.07
CA SER A 126 -17.38 8.74 -20.14
C SER A 126 -15.91 8.68 -19.72
N ALA A 127 -15.63 8.67 -18.41
CA ALA A 127 -14.28 8.54 -17.89
C ALA A 127 -13.67 7.17 -18.25
N THR A 128 -12.41 7.21 -18.69
CA THR A 128 -11.58 6.03 -18.88
C THR A 128 -10.49 5.98 -17.82
N PHE A 129 -10.10 4.77 -17.48
CA PHE A 129 -9.13 4.49 -16.44
C PHE A 129 -8.10 3.48 -16.91
N THR A 130 -6.87 3.64 -16.45
CA THR A 130 -5.82 2.63 -16.57
C THR A 130 -5.62 1.96 -15.21
N LEU A 131 -5.81 0.64 -15.17
CA LEU A 131 -5.50 -0.21 -14.02
C LEU A 131 -4.21 -0.96 -14.27
N ARG A 132 -3.16 -0.57 -13.57
CA ARG A 132 -1.81 -1.13 -13.68
C ARG A 132 -1.45 -1.90 -12.41
N VAL A 133 -0.80 -3.05 -12.59
CA VAL A 133 -0.21 -3.81 -11.47
C VAL A 133 1.29 -3.94 -11.67
N THR A 134 2.04 -3.64 -10.63
CA THR A 134 3.50 -3.77 -10.58
C THR A 134 3.91 -4.59 -9.36
N LEU A 135 5.03 -5.29 -9.46
CA LEU A 135 5.67 -5.93 -8.30
C LEU A 135 6.77 -5.02 -7.78
N ALA A 136 6.71 -4.72 -6.49
CA ALA A 136 7.75 -4.05 -5.73
C ALA A 136 8.45 -5.07 -4.81
N ALA A 137 9.64 -4.72 -4.30
CA ALA A 137 10.36 -5.58 -3.37
C ALA A 137 9.55 -5.93 -2.10
N SER A 138 8.59 -5.07 -1.72
CA SER A 138 7.73 -5.22 -0.55
C SER A 138 6.38 -5.88 -0.85
N GLY A 139 6.02 -6.14 -2.12
CA GLY A 139 4.69 -6.64 -2.43
C GLY A 139 4.17 -6.34 -3.83
N MET A 140 2.85 -6.49 -3.97
CA MET A 140 2.10 -6.03 -5.13
C MET A 140 1.72 -4.56 -4.96
N HIS A 141 1.85 -3.79 -6.04
CA HIS A 141 1.39 -2.41 -6.12
C HIS A 141 0.42 -2.27 -7.29
N LEU A 142 -0.83 -1.91 -6.99
CA LEU A 142 -1.90 -1.69 -7.95
C LEU A 142 -2.22 -0.20 -8.00
N THR A 143 -2.27 0.37 -9.20
CA THR A 143 -2.61 1.77 -9.44
C THR A 143 -3.78 1.87 -10.40
N LEU A 144 -4.81 2.63 -10.01
CA LEU A 144 -5.93 2.99 -10.86
C LEU A 144 -5.86 4.48 -11.16
N THR A 145 -5.69 4.85 -12.43
CA THR A 145 -5.51 6.24 -12.86
C THR A 145 -6.59 6.64 -13.86
N ALA A 146 -7.22 7.80 -13.70
CA ALA A 146 -8.11 8.37 -14.71
C ALA A 146 -7.28 8.98 -15.86
N ASP A 147 -7.61 8.64 -17.11
CA ASP A 147 -6.78 9.04 -18.27
C ASP A 147 -7.11 10.45 -18.78
N ALA A 148 -8.23 11.04 -18.35
CA ALA A 148 -8.66 12.35 -18.80
C ALA A 148 -7.83 13.49 -18.16
N GLU A 149 -7.38 14.44 -18.97
CA GLU A 149 -6.57 15.57 -18.53
C GLU A 149 -7.36 16.44 -17.54
N GLY A 150 -6.84 16.58 -16.31
CA GLY A 150 -7.52 17.30 -15.22
C GLY A 150 -8.67 16.53 -14.56
N ALA A 151 -8.88 15.25 -14.89
CA ALA A 151 -9.87 14.41 -14.24
C ALA A 151 -9.45 14.09 -12.81
N ALA A 152 -10.13 14.71 -11.86
CA ALA A 152 -10.10 14.26 -10.48
C ALA A 152 -11.05 13.07 -10.34
N LEU A 153 -10.61 12.05 -9.59
CA LEU A 153 -11.55 11.05 -9.10
C LEU A 153 -12.60 11.75 -8.23
N PRO A 154 -13.88 11.42 -8.42
CA PRO A 154 -14.98 12.18 -7.84
C PRO A 154 -14.99 12.08 -6.31
N PRO A 155 -15.27 13.19 -5.59
CA PRO A 155 -15.18 13.27 -4.12
C PRO A 155 -16.26 12.46 -3.39
N THR A 156 -17.32 12.04 -4.09
CA THR A 156 -18.47 11.29 -3.57
C THR A 156 -18.15 9.84 -3.15
N THR A 157 -16.90 9.42 -3.30
CA THR A 157 -16.43 8.03 -3.19
C THR A 157 -15.76 7.69 -1.86
N ALA A 158 -15.75 8.61 -0.90
CA ALA A 158 -15.08 8.43 0.39
C ALA A 158 -15.52 7.16 1.15
N GLY A 159 -16.80 6.76 1.06
CA GLY A 159 -17.30 5.54 1.73
C GLY A 159 -16.76 4.24 1.14
N TYR A 160 -16.76 4.10 -0.18
CA TYR A 160 -16.24 2.91 -0.85
C TYR A 160 -14.70 2.79 -0.75
N LEU A 161 -14.00 3.92 -0.75
CA LEU A 161 -12.56 3.96 -0.52
C LEU A 161 -12.19 3.65 0.94
N GLN A 162 -13.01 4.04 1.91
CA GLN A 162 -12.84 3.63 3.31
C GLN A 162 -13.00 2.12 3.48
N ASP A 163 -14.04 1.52 2.88
CA ASP A 163 -14.24 0.06 2.86
C ASP A 163 -13.02 -0.65 2.24
N ALA A 164 -12.56 -0.18 1.07
CA ALA A 164 -11.40 -0.75 0.38
C ALA A 164 -10.11 -0.62 1.21
N SER A 165 -9.93 0.52 1.89
CA SER A 165 -8.79 0.77 2.76
C SER A 165 -8.79 -0.15 3.99
N ALA A 166 -9.96 -0.37 4.61
CA ALA A 166 -10.10 -1.31 5.72
C ALA A 166 -9.77 -2.75 5.28
N LEU A 167 -10.29 -3.19 4.14
CA LEU A 167 -9.98 -4.52 3.57
C LEU A 167 -8.50 -4.69 3.22
N ALA A 168 -7.84 -3.62 2.72
CA ALA A 168 -6.41 -3.63 2.46
C ALA A 168 -5.60 -3.73 3.75
N ALA A 169 -5.99 -2.98 4.79
CA ALA A 169 -5.34 -3.01 6.10
C ALA A 169 -5.44 -4.39 6.77
N GLU A 170 -6.58 -5.08 6.65
CA GLU A 170 -6.76 -6.45 7.14
C GLU A 170 -5.82 -7.47 6.47
N GLN A 171 -5.26 -7.13 5.30
CA GLN A 171 -4.24 -7.93 4.60
C GLN A 171 -2.81 -7.41 4.80
N GLY A 172 -2.59 -6.50 5.75
CA GLY A 172 -1.28 -5.86 5.97
C GLY A 172 -0.87 -4.89 4.85
N GLY A 173 -1.81 -4.54 3.98
CA GLY A 173 -1.63 -3.55 2.92
C GLY A 173 -2.07 -2.15 3.33
N HIS A 174 -2.02 -1.24 2.36
CA HIS A 174 -2.58 0.09 2.52
C HIS A 174 -3.07 0.63 1.19
N LEU A 175 -4.07 1.50 1.25
CA LEU A 175 -4.62 2.23 0.13
C LEU A 175 -4.32 3.71 0.33
N ARG A 176 -3.81 4.38 -0.71
CA ARG A 176 -3.62 5.83 -0.75
C ARG A 176 -4.50 6.42 -1.84
N PHE A 177 -5.19 7.47 -1.45
CA PHE A 177 -5.96 8.31 -2.34
C PHE A 177 -5.81 9.76 -1.86
N GLU A 178 -5.54 10.66 -2.79
CA GLU A 178 -5.45 12.09 -2.50
C GLU A 178 -6.61 12.81 -3.22
N PRO A 179 -7.50 13.51 -2.49
CA PRO A 179 -8.63 14.21 -3.10
C PRO A 179 -8.16 15.19 -4.17
N GLY A 180 -8.80 15.15 -5.34
CA GLY A 180 -8.40 15.99 -6.48
C GLY A 180 -7.30 15.38 -7.35
N THR A 181 -6.78 14.20 -7.02
CA THR A 181 -5.88 13.45 -7.90
C THR A 181 -6.66 12.46 -8.79
N ALA A 182 -6.04 12.12 -9.92
CA ALA A 182 -6.55 11.13 -10.86
C ALA A 182 -6.23 9.68 -10.43
N THR A 183 -5.50 9.47 -9.33
CA THR A 183 -4.87 8.17 -9.04
C THR A 183 -5.23 7.63 -7.66
N ILE A 184 -5.57 6.34 -7.61
CA ILE A 184 -5.62 5.53 -6.39
C ILE A 184 -4.49 4.52 -6.43
N GLU A 185 -3.78 4.39 -5.32
CA GLU A 185 -2.65 3.46 -5.15
C GLU A 185 -2.96 2.45 -4.03
N LEU A 186 -2.74 1.17 -4.30
CA LEU A 186 -2.95 0.07 -3.37
C LEU A 186 -1.66 -0.75 -3.28
N TRP A 187 -1.13 -0.90 -2.08
CA TRP A 187 -0.02 -1.81 -1.81
C TRP A 187 -0.52 -2.97 -0.96
N LEU A 188 -0.22 -4.18 -1.41
CA LEU A 188 -0.50 -5.40 -0.67
C LEU A 188 0.80 -6.17 -0.49
N PRO A 189 1.12 -6.64 0.74
CA PRO A 189 2.26 -7.51 0.94
C PRO A 189 2.05 -8.78 0.11
N SER A 190 3.09 -9.21 -0.60
CA SER A 190 3.06 -10.44 -1.36
C SER A 190 4.20 -11.34 -0.94
N THR A 191 3.90 -12.58 -0.58
CA THR A 191 4.93 -13.62 -0.54
C THR A 191 5.10 -14.18 -1.95
N ALA A 192 5.89 -13.49 -2.78
CA ALA A 192 6.35 -14.05 -4.04
C ALA A 192 7.33 -15.19 -3.71
N ARG A 193 7.05 -16.41 -4.20
CA ARG A 193 7.99 -17.53 -4.18
C ARG A 193 8.49 -17.80 -5.60
#